data_AF-A0A699RKR5-F1
#
_entry.id   AF-A0A699RKR5-F1
#
_cell.length_a   1.000
_cell.length_b   1.000
_cell.length_c   1.000
_cell.angle_alpha   90.00
_cell.angle_beta   90.00
_cell.angle_gamma   90.00
#
_symmetry.space_group_name_H-M   'P 1'
#
loop_
_entity.id
_entity.type
_entity.pdbx_description
1 polymer ?
#
loop_
_entity_poly.entity_id
_entity_poly.type
_entity_poly.pdbx_seq_one_letter_code
_entity_poly.pdbx_strand_id
1 'polypeptide(L)'
;LDMSTAYYPQTDGQSKRTIQTLEDMLRACVIDFGNGWDKHLPLAEFPYNNSYHASIKASPFEALYGRKCRSLVCWSKVGDAQLTRPELIRKTTEMIVQIKNRLLAARSRQKSYANVRRKPLEFEVGDRVMLKVSPWKGVTRFGKQGKLSP
;
A
#
# COMPACT_ATOMS: atom_id res chain seq x y z
N LEU A 1 -0.35 -16.96 -18.58
CA LEU A 1 -0.68 -15.65 -17.98
C LEU A 1 -2.17 -15.68 -17.68
N ASP A 2 -2.55 -15.70 -16.41
CA ASP A 2 -3.95 -15.69 -16.02
C ASP A 2 -4.45 -14.23 -16.12
N MET A 3 -5.07 -13.88 -17.24
CA MET A 3 -5.55 -12.54 -17.50
C MET A 3 -6.76 -12.27 -16.60
N SER A 4 -6.71 -11.20 -15.82
CA SER A 4 -7.89 -10.75 -15.07
C SER A 4 -9.04 -10.45 -16.04
N THR A 5 -10.26 -10.87 -15.69
CA THR A 5 -11.47 -10.56 -16.46
C THR A 5 -11.56 -9.04 -16.65
N ALA A 6 -11.74 -8.60 -17.91
CA ALA A 6 -11.85 -7.18 -18.23
C ALA A 6 -12.91 -6.52 -17.32
N TYR A 7 -12.57 -5.36 -16.75
CA TYR A 7 -13.47 -4.55 -15.94
C TYR A 7 -13.92 -5.15 -14.60
N TYR A 8 -13.22 -6.17 -14.07
CA TYR A 8 -13.37 -6.63 -12.68
C TYR A 8 -12.16 -6.22 -11.82
N PRO A 9 -12.21 -5.06 -11.13
CA PRO A 9 -11.13 -4.62 -10.24
C PRO A 9 -10.96 -5.52 -9.02
N GLN A 10 -11.92 -6.41 -8.75
CA GLN A 10 -11.89 -7.34 -7.62
C GLN A 10 -10.74 -8.35 -7.77
N THR A 11 -10.49 -8.85 -8.99
CA THR A 11 -9.42 -9.82 -9.30
C THR A 11 -8.03 -9.17 -9.16
N ASP A 12 -7.95 -7.89 -9.50
CA ASP A 12 -6.76 -7.04 -9.34
C ASP A 12 -6.79 -6.24 -8.02
N GLY A 13 -7.60 -6.67 -7.04
CA GLY A 13 -7.85 -5.93 -5.81
C GLY A 13 -6.64 -5.91 -4.86
N GLN A 14 -5.80 -6.95 -4.91
CA GLN A 14 -4.57 -7.02 -4.13
C GLN A 14 -3.53 -6.00 -4.60
N SER A 15 -3.26 -5.93 -5.91
CA SER A 15 -2.31 -4.95 -6.47
C SER A 15 -2.80 -3.53 -6.22
N LYS A 16 -4.10 -3.26 -6.43
CA LYS A 16 -4.72 -1.94 -6.19
C LYS A 16 -4.61 -1.51 -4.74
N ARG A 17 -4.81 -2.42 -3.78
CA ARG A 17 -4.67 -2.13 -2.34
C ARG A 17 -3.22 -1.85 -1.95
N THR A 18 -2.30 -2.61 -2.52
CA THR A 18 -0.86 -2.42 -2.37
C THR A 18 -0.43 -1.06 -2.92
N ILE A 19 -0.82 -0.72 -4.14
CA ILE A 19 -0.52 0.57 -4.80
C ILE A 19 -1.08 1.73 -3.97
N GLN A 20 -2.33 1.65 -3.52
CA GLN A 20 -2.91 2.72 -2.70
C GLN A 20 -2.17 2.95 -1.38
N THR A 21 -1.72 1.86 -0.74
CA THR A 21 -0.94 1.95 0.50
C THR A 21 0.41 2.63 0.26
N LEU A 22 1.08 2.28 -0.85
CA LEU A 22 2.32 2.93 -1.27
C LEU A 22 2.12 4.41 -1.59
N GLU A 23 1.07 4.77 -2.32
CA GLU A 23 0.72 6.16 -2.61
C GLU A 23 0.47 6.98 -1.34
N ASP A 24 -0.24 6.42 -0.36
CA ASP A 24 -0.52 7.08 0.91
C ASP A 24 0.76 7.29 1.73
N MET A 25 1.66 6.30 1.74
CA MET A 25 2.97 6.41 2.39
C MET A 25 3.86 7.46 1.72
N LEU A 26 3.94 7.45 0.39
CA LEU A 26 4.71 8.42 -0.38
C LEU A 26 4.17 9.83 -0.18
N ARG A 27 2.84 10.01 -0.17
CA ARG A 27 2.21 11.32 0.10
C ARG A 27 2.59 11.84 1.48
N ALA A 28 2.62 10.97 2.49
CA ALA A 28 3.06 11.35 3.84
C ALA A 28 4.53 11.75 3.88
N CYS A 29 5.40 11.07 3.13
CA CYS A 29 6.81 11.43 3.00
C CYS A 29 7.00 12.79 2.31
N VAL A 30 6.25 13.06 1.24
CA VAL A 30 6.30 14.36 0.55
C VAL A 30 5.86 15.49 1.49
N ILE A 31 4.84 15.27 2.33
CA ILE A 31 4.36 16.28 3.29
C ILE A 31 5.42 16.59 4.36
N ASP A 32 6.11 15.58 4.90
CA ASP A 32 7.08 15.78 5.98
C ASP A 32 8.43 16.31 5.51
N PHE A 33 8.91 15.80 4.37
CA PHE A 33 10.27 16.04 3.91
C PHE A 33 10.35 17.10 2.81
N GLY A 34 9.20 17.60 2.32
CA GLY A 34 9.12 18.66 1.34
C GLY A 34 9.98 18.38 0.10
N ASN A 35 10.81 19.34 -0.30
CA ASN A 35 11.68 19.22 -1.48
C ASN A 35 12.82 18.18 -1.36
N GLY A 36 13.00 17.53 -0.21
CA GLY A 36 13.99 16.46 -0.02
C GLY A 36 13.41 15.05 -0.01
N TRP A 37 12.12 14.88 -0.36
CA TRP A 37 11.41 13.60 -0.28
C TRP A 37 12.09 12.45 -1.06
N ASP A 38 12.78 12.78 -2.15
CA ASP A 38 13.55 11.86 -3.00
C ASP A 38 14.71 11.21 -2.23
N LYS A 39 15.41 11.99 -1.40
CA LYS A 39 16.49 11.49 -0.53
C LYS A 39 15.99 10.63 0.62
N HIS A 40 14.69 10.74 0.93
CA HIS A 40 14.03 10.02 2.01
C HIS A 40 13.15 8.86 1.52
N LEU A 41 13.11 8.59 0.21
CA LEU A 41 12.40 7.45 -0.38
C LEU A 41 12.79 6.10 0.26
N PRO A 42 14.09 5.83 0.52
CA PRO A 42 14.49 4.59 1.19
C PRO A 42 13.87 4.41 2.59
N LEU A 43 13.52 5.52 3.26
CA LEU A 43 12.86 5.49 4.57
C LEU A 43 11.37 5.14 4.46
N ALA A 44 10.74 5.29 3.29
CA ALA A 44 9.38 4.82 3.02
C ALA A 44 9.37 3.36 2.53
N GLU A 45 10.33 3.02 1.68
CA GLU A 45 10.48 1.68 1.09
C GLU A 45 10.84 0.63 2.15
N PHE A 46 11.83 0.93 3.00
CA PHE A 46 12.30 0.02 4.03
C PHE A 46 11.18 -0.48 4.98
N PRO A 47 10.35 0.39 5.60
CA PRO A 47 9.28 -0.06 6.47
C PRO A 47 8.15 -0.72 5.70
N TYR A 48 7.88 -0.37 4.44
CA TYR A 48 6.91 -1.08 3.61
C TYR A 48 7.35 -2.53 3.36
N ASN A 49 8.57 -2.71 2.85
CA ASN A 49 9.12 -4.03 2.51
C ASN A 49 9.29 -4.94 3.73
N ASN A 50 9.46 -4.37 4.92
CA ASN A 50 9.66 -5.13 6.17
C ASN A 50 8.41 -5.22 7.06
N SER A 51 7.31 -4.56 6.71
CA SER A 51 6.08 -4.66 7.49
C SER A 51 5.36 -5.98 7.21
N TYR A 52 4.70 -6.51 8.24
CA TYR A 52 3.88 -7.72 8.09
C TYR A 52 2.65 -7.46 7.23
N HIS A 53 2.48 -8.28 6.18
CA HIS A 53 1.32 -8.25 5.30
C HIS A 53 0.47 -9.50 5.54
N ALA A 54 -0.76 -9.29 6.01
CA ALA A 54 -1.66 -10.39 6.38
C ALA A 54 -2.04 -11.32 5.21
N SER A 55 -2.04 -10.81 3.97
CA SER A 55 -2.36 -11.61 2.77
C SER A 55 -1.28 -12.65 2.44
N ILE A 56 -0.01 -12.29 2.61
CA ILE A 56 1.15 -13.16 2.37
C ILE A 56 1.68 -13.83 3.66
N LYS A 57 1.08 -13.50 4.81
CA LYS A 57 1.47 -13.96 6.15
C LYS A 57 2.96 -13.74 6.50
N ALA A 58 3.62 -12.82 5.81
CA ALA A 58 5.03 -12.49 5.94
C ALA A 58 5.26 -11.02 5.57
N SER A 59 6.48 -10.52 5.69
CA SER A 59 6.85 -9.25 5.03
C SER A 59 7.18 -9.49 3.55
N PRO A 60 6.96 -8.52 2.64
CA PRO A 60 7.37 -8.65 1.24
C PRO A 60 8.85 -9.05 1.08
N PHE A 61 9.73 -8.50 1.92
CA PHE A 61 11.15 -8.86 1.95
C PHE A 61 11.37 -10.34 2.31
N GLU A 62 10.69 -10.83 3.35
CA GLU A 62 10.78 -12.23 3.79
C GLU A 62 10.23 -13.19 2.75
N ALA A 63 9.13 -12.83 2.08
CA ALA A 63 8.57 -13.62 0.99
C ALA A 63 9.52 -13.71 -0.22
N LEU A 64 10.25 -12.62 -0.52
CA LEU A 64 11.16 -12.57 -1.66
C LEU A 64 12.49 -13.30 -1.39
N TYR A 65 13.06 -13.14 -0.20
CA TYR A 65 14.41 -13.63 0.12
C TYR A 65 14.42 -14.85 1.05
N GLY A 66 13.27 -15.30 1.54
CA GLY A 66 13.15 -16.43 2.48
C GLY A 66 13.75 -16.17 3.86
N ARG A 67 14.09 -14.92 4.18
CA ARG A 67 14.71 -14.53 5.46
C ARG A 67 14.24 -13.16 5.91
N LYS A 68 14.23 -12.94 7.22
CA LYS A 68 13.94 -11.61 7.79
C LYS A 68 15.06 -10.62 7.43
N CYS A 69 14.66 -9.38 7.14
CA CYS A 69 15.60 -8.30 6.88
C CYS A 69 16.51 -8.05 8.09
N ARG A 70 17.79 -7.82 7.82
CA ARG A 70 18.77 -7.40 8.82
C ARG A 70 19.02 -5.92 8.62
N SER A 71 18.63 -5.12 9.59
CA SER A 71 18.82 -3.66 9.60
C SER A 71 19.70 -3.28 10.78
N LEU A 72 20.40 -2.15 10.68
CA LEU A 72 21.13 -1.52 11.79
C LEU A 72 20.28 -1.37 13.07
N VAL A 73 18.95 -1.29 12.94
CA VAL A 73 17.99 -1.17 14.05
C VAL A 73 17.45 -2.54 14.50
N CYS A 74 17.69 -3.61 13.74
CA CYS A 74 17.26 -4.97 14.03
C CYS A 74 18.47 -5.93 14.05
N TRP A 75 19.39 -5.71 14.99
CA TRP A 75 20.35 -6.72 15.42
C TRP A 75 19.68 -7.65 16.43
N SER A 76 18.95 -8.65 15.96
CA SER A 76 18.55 -9.79 16.79
C SER A 76 19.42 -11.03 16.55
N LYS A 77 20.70 -10.84 16.23
CA LYS A 77 21.74 -11.84 16.53
C LYS A 77 22.79 -11.17 17.40
N VAL A 78 23.02 -11.80 18.56
CA VAL A 78 24.03 -11.49 19.58
C VAL A 78 25.40 -11.27 18.93
N GLY A 79 26.08 -10.20 19.37
CA GLY A 79 27.47 -9.89 19.02
C GLY A 79 27.60 -8.80 17.95
N ASP A 80 28.36 -7.75 18.28
CA ASP A 80 28.84 -6.67 17.40
C ASP A 80 27.90 -5.49 17.12
N ALA A 81 27.35 -4.90 18.18
CA ALA A 81 26.87 -3.52 18.15
C ALA A 81 28.04 -2.55 18.48
N GLN A 82 28.93 -2.30 17.52
CA GLN A 82 29.90 -1.20 17.63
C GLN A 82 29.78 -0.21 16.47
N LEU A 83 29.75 1.07 16.85
CA LEU A 83 29.78 2.29 16.03
C LEU A 83 28.52 2.65 15.23
N THR A 84 27.47 3.07 15.92
CA THR A 84 26.56 4.09 15.36
C THR A 84 26.24 5.10 16.45
N ARG A 85 26.49 6.39 16.17
CA ARG A 85 26.30 7.51 17.11
C ARG A 85 24.90 7.39 17.76
N PRO A 86 24.78 7.35 19.10
CA PRO A 86 23.51 7.11 19.80
C PRO A 86 22.38 8.05 19.37
N GLU A 87 22.76 9.26 18.96
CA GLU A 87 21.88 10.30 18.45
C GLU A 87 21.19 9.93 17.13
N LEU A 88 21.87 9.21 16.24
CA LEU A 88 21.32 8.72 14.97
C LEU A 88 20.35 7.55 15.21
N ILE A 89 20.69 6.67 16.15
CA ILE A 89 19.82 5.56 16.58
C ILE A 89 18.52 6.12 17.18
N ARG A 90 18.61 7.14 18.03
CA ARG A 90 17.41 7.78 18.61
C ARG A 90 16.53 8.41 17.52
N LYS A 91 17.11 9.23 16.63
CA LYS A 91 16.38 9.87 15.52
C LYS A 91 15.71 8.85 14.60
N THR A 92 16.42 7.78 14.24
CA THR A 92 15.86 6.71 13.38
C THR A 92 14.75 5.94 14.09
N THR A 93 14.90 5.67 15.38
CA THR A 93 13.87 4.97 16.18
C THR A 93 12.58 5.79 16.27
N GLU A 94 12.70 7.10 16.55
CA GLU A 94 11.57 8.03 16.58
C GLU A 94 10.86 8.09 15.23
N MET A 95 11.62 8.17 14.13
CA MET A 95 11.08 8.19 12.78
C MET A 95 10.37 6.88 12.41
N ILE A 96 10.89 5.73 12.84
CA ILE A 96 10.22 4.42 12.64
C ILE A 96 8.87 4.37 13.36
N VAL A 97 8.79 4.86 14.59
CA VAL A 97 7.53 4.91 15.35
C VAL A 97 6.51 5.79 14.62
N GLN A 98 6.93 6.97 14.15
CA GLN A 98 6.07 7.87 13.38
C GLN A 98 5.55 7.20 12.09
N ILE A 99 6.42 6.51 11.34
CA ILE A 99 6.02 5.81 10.11
C ILE A 99 5.02 4.69 10.42
N LYS A 100 5.26 3.88 11.46
CA LYS A 100 4.33 2.81 11.87
C LYS A 100 2.94 3.38 12.22
N ASN A 101 2.88 4.47 12.95
CA ASN A 101 1.62 5.13 13.32
C ASN A 101 0.86 5.64 12.09
N ARG A 102 1.56 6.22 11.10
CA ARG A 102 0.96 6.67 9.85
C ARG A 102 0.42 5.51 9.02
N LEU A 103 1.15 4.40 8.98
CA LEU A 103 0.74 3.18 8.27
C LEU A 103 -0.56 2.60 8.86
N LEU A 104 -0.68 2.60 10.20
CA LEU A 104 -1.91 2.22 10.89
C LEU A 104 -3.06 3.20 10.62
N ALA A 105 -2.80 4.51 10.63
CA ALA A 105 -3.81 5.53 10.36
C ALA A 105 -4.35 5.45 8.92
N ALA A 106 -3.47 5.27 7.92
CA ALA A 106 -3.87 5.07 6.52
C ALA A 106 -4.74 3.83 6.36
N ARG A 107 -4.32 2.69 6.96
CA ARG A 107 -5.09 1.45 6.95
C ARG A 107 -6.47 1.62 7.60
N SER A 108 -6.55 2.35 8.71
CA SER A 108 -7.80 2.64 9.41
C SER A 108 -8.76 3.48 8.55
N ARG A 109 -8.27 4.55 7.91
CA ARG A 109 -9.04 5.38 6.96
C ARG A 109 -9.56 4.58 5.77
N GLN A 110 -8.73 3.72 5.19
CA GLN A 110 -9.17 2.85 4.09
C GLN A 110 -10.27 1.89 4.54
N LYS A 111 -10.13 1.29 5.74
CA LYS A 111 -11.15 0.41 6.31
C LYS A 111 -12.46 1.15 6.56
N SER A 112 -12.43 2.36 7.12
CA SER A 112 -13.64 3.14 7.39
C SER A 112 -14.34 3.53 6.08
N TYR A 113 -13.62 4.03 5.08
CA TYR A 113 -14.20 4.39 3.78
C TYR A 113 -14.80 3.19 3.03
N ALA A 114 -14.12 2.04 3.04
CA ALA A 114 -14.62 0.84 2.39
C ALA A 114 -15.85 0.26 3.11
N ASN A 115 -15.87 0.28 4.44
CA ASN A 115 -16.94 -0.33 5.23
C ASN A 115 -18.21 0.54 5.28
N VAL A 116 -18.08 1.86 5.32
CA VAL A 116 -19.23 2.79 5.41
C VAL A 116 -20.19 2.66 4.20
N ARG A 117 -19.71 2.19 3.04
CA ARG A 117 -20.50 2.10 1.80
C ARG A 117 -20.87 0.69 1.35
N ARG A 118 -20.56 -0.34 2.14
CA ARG A 118 -20.95 -1.72 1.82
C ARG A 118 -22.21 -2.11 2.59
N LYS A 119 -23.38 -1.99 1.95
CA LYS A 119 -24.49 -2.89 2.29
C LYS A 119 -24.20 -4.21 1.56
N PRO A 120 -24.15 -5.37 2.24
CA PRO A 120 -24.17 -6.64 1.53
C PRO A 120 -25.49 -6.72 0.75
N LEU A 121 -25.40 -6.86 -0.57
CA LEU A 121 -26.54 -7.27 -1.40
C LEU A 121 -26.45 -8.78 -1.51
N GLU A 122 -27.48 -9.47 -1.02
CA GLU A 122 -27.67 -10.89 -1.23
C GLU A 122 -28.57 -11.06 -2.45
N PHE A 123 -28.22 -11.98 -3.34
CA PHE A 123 -28.99 -12.29 -4.53
C PHE A 123 -29.35 -13.77 -4.48
N GLU A 124 -30.59 -14.08 -4.80
CA GLU A 124 -31.08 -15.46 -4.90
C GLU A 124 -31.04 -15.93 -6.36
N VAL A 125 -31.00 -17.25 -6.55
CA VAL A 125 -31.07 -17.85 -7.89
C VAL A 125 -32.43 -17.50 -8.52
N GLY A 126 -32.41 -16.69 -9.56
CA GLY A 126 -33.62 -16.20 -10.26
C GLY A 126 -33.77 -14.67 -10.25
N ASP A 127 -32.98 -13.96 -9.46
CA ASP A 127 -33.00 -12.49 -9.43
C ASP A 127 -32.48 -11.88 -10.75
N ARG A 128 -33.19 -10.86 -11.23
CA ARG A 128 -32.76 -10.09 -12.41
C ARG A 128 -31.82 -8.96 -11.98
N VAL A 129 -30.57 -9.03 -12.40
CA VAL A 129 -29.54 -8.01 -12.11
C VAL A 129 -29.08 -7.31 -13.38
N MET A 130 -28.77 -6.02 -13.28
CA MET A 130 -28.15 -5.28 -14.38
C MET A 130 -26.63 -5.45 -14.36
N LEU A 131 -26.07 -6.00 -15.43
CA LEU A 131 -24.63 -6.08 -15.62
C LEU A 131 -24.08 -4.74 -16.12
N LYS A 132 -23.11 -4.18 -15.38
CA LYS A 132 -22.41 -2.98 -15.83
C LYS A 132 -21.34 -3.35 -16.85
N VAL A 133 -21.61 -3.07 -18.12
CA VAL A 133 -20.73 -3.39 -19.26
C VAL A 133 -19.66 -2.32 -19.57
N SER A 134 -19.72 -1.12 -18.96
CA SER A 134 -18.77 -0.03 -19.25
C SER A 134 -18.33 0.79 -18.00
N PRO A 135 -17.04 1.14 -17.84
CA PRO A 135 -16.56 1.98 -16.74
C PRO A 135 -16.77 3.47 -17.04
N TRP A 136 -17.70 4.11 -16.34
CA TRP A 136 -17.80 5.58 -16.29
C TRP A 136 -16.73 6.19 -15.37
N LYS A 137 -15.48 5.74 -15.47
CA LYS A 137 -14.38 6.32 -14.70
C LYS A 137 -13.42 7.01 -15.66
N GLY A 138 -13.74 8.27 -16.02
CA GLY A 138 -12.83 9.17 -16.73
C GLY A 138 -13.32 9.77 -18.05
N VAL A 139 -14.49 9.40 -18.57
CA VAL A 139 -14.89 9.76 -19.96
C VAL A 139 -15.46 11.19 -20.11
N THR A 140 -15.74 11.92 -19.03
CA THR A 140 -16.32 13.28 -19.11
C THR A 140 -15.64 14.29 -18.19
N ARG A 141 -14.33 14.51 -18.38
CA ARG A 141 -13.69 15.74 -17.87
C ARG A 141 -13.08 16.65 -18.93
N PHE A 142 -12.85 16.15 -20.15
CA PHE A 142 -12.47 16.99 -21.27
C PHE A 142 -13.20 16.49 -22.52
N GLY A 143 -14.04 17.34 -23.10
CA GLY A 143 -14.84 17.05 -24.29
C GLY A 143 -13.99 16.89 -25.54
N LYS A 144 -13.28 15.78 -25.66
CA LYS A 144 -12.72 15.31 -26.94
C LYS A 144 -12.98 13.82 -27.08
N GLN A 145 -13.94 13.52 -27.95
CA GLN A 145 -14.29 12.19 -28.41
C GLN A 145 -13.13 11.67 -29.28
N GLY A 146 -12.39 10.68 -28.77
CA GLY A 146 -11.32 9.99 -29.48
C GLY A 146 -11.89 8.92 -30.42
N LYS A 147 -11.29 8.82 -31.60
CA LYS A 147 -11.76 8.20 -32.85
C LYS A 147 -11.93 6.67 -32.87
N LEU A 148 -12.02 6.01 -31.71
CA LEU A 148 -12.18 4.56 -31.60
C LEU A 148 -13.09 4.22 -30.42
N SER A 149 -14.39 4.34 -30.65
CA SER A 149 -15.41 3.52 -29.98
C SER A 149 -15.77 2.36 -30.92
N PRO A 150 -16.21 1.19 -30.41
CA PRO A 150 -16.85 0.19 -31.27
C PRO A 150 -18.03 0.77 -32.03
#